data_AF-A0A1W9T841-F1
#
_entry.id   AF-A0A1W9T841-F1
#
_cell.length_a   1.000
_cell.length_b   1.000
_cell.length_c   1.000
_cell.angle_alpha   90.00
_cell.angle_beta   90.00
_cell.angle_gamma   90.00
#
_symmetry.space_group_name_H-M   'P 1'
#
loop_
_entity.id
_entity.type
_entity.pdbx_description
1 polymer ?
#
loop_
_entity_poly.entity_id
_entity_poly.type
_entity_poly.pdbx_seq_one_letter_code
_entity_poly.pdbx_strand_id
1 'polypeptide(L)'
;MSFEYELILAILLSSLAGAAILWLIKCCRRLEKDLAVEQQKNSSMGELKDNLLKSGRRYQELQSEVREISADLAREKERTASLVEVNKKLDLREKTIDDLKEQLSNWKSTESRLRTRMEQERKQAEEKLVLLDEAKSELTNQFRVLAQEILEEKGKTFSEQSRAGLKGLLDPFRDQLSEFRQKVDSVYVHEAGQRTSLRKEIETLRDLNRQINQEAINLTRALKGDRKAQGTWGELILERVLEQSGLRKGVEYETQGGFRDTGG
;
A
#
# COMPACT_ATOMS: atom_id res chain seq x y z
N MET A 1 -188.58 42.38 9.30
CA MET A 1 -187.30 42.91 8.79
C MET A 1 -186.09 42.15 9.38
N SER A 2 -186.23 40.87 9.75
CA SER A 2 -185.23 40.12 10.56
C SER A 2 -184.75 38.80 9.94
N PHE A 3 -185.47 38.23 8.95
CA PHE A 3 -185.09 36.96 8.30
C PHE A 3 -183.99 37.09 7.24
N GLU A 4 -183.82 38.26 6.63
CA GLU A 4 -182.75 38.49 5.63
C GLU A 4 -181.36 38.68 6.27
N TYR A 5 -181.28 39.13 7.52
CA TYR A 5 -180.01 39.36 8.22
C TYR A 5 -179.33 38.06 8.67
N GLU A 6 -180.08 37.05 9.13
CA GLU A 6 -179.51 35.76 9.54
C GLU A 6 -178.95 34.95 8.37
N LEU A 7 -179.61 34.98 7.21
CA LEU A 7 -179.14 34.29 6.00
C LEU A 7 -177.84 34.90 5.46
N ILE A 8 -177.74 36.24 5.45
CA ILE A 8 -176.52 36.95 5.03
C ILE A 8 -175.36 36.70 6.01
N LEU A 9 -175.62 36.66 7.33
CA LEU A 9 -174.61 36.34 8.34
C LEU A 9 -174.08 34.90 8.21
N ALA A 10 -174.96 33.93 7.94
CA ALA A 10 -174.56 32.53 7.73
C ALA A 10 -173.70 32.33 6.47
N ILE A 11 -174.04 33.02 5.37
CA ILE A 11 -173.25 32.96 4.12
C ILE A 11 -171.87 33.61 4.33
N LEU A 12 -171.79 34.76 5.02
CA LEU A 12 -170.52 35.41 5.33
C LEU A 12 -169.64 34.55 6.25
N LEU A 13 -170.19 33.90 7.27
CA LEU A 13 -169.46 33.00 8.17
C LEU A 13 -168.95 31.76 7.44
N SER A 14 -169.74 31.17 6.54
CA SER A 14 -169.32 30.02 5.74
C SER A 14 -168.23 30.37 4.72
N SER A 15 -168.28 31.56 4.13
CA SER A 15 -167.24 32.10 3.25
C SER A 15 -165.94 32.38 4.00
N LEU A 16 -166.03 32.94 5.21
CA LEU A 16 -164.87 33.17 6.09
C LEU A 16 -164.23 31.85 6.54
N ALA A 17 -165.05 30.85 6.88
CA ALA A 17 -164.58 29.51 7.23
C ALA A 17 -163.91 28.82 6.03
N GLY A 18 -164.49 28.90 4.83
CA GLY A 18 -163.90 28.37 3.60
C GLY A 18 -162.58 29.05 3.23
N ALA A 19 -162.50 30.37 3.37
CA ALA A 19 -161.27 31.13 3.18
C ALA A 19 -160.19 30.76 4.21
N ALA A 20 -160.57 30.56 5.48
CA ALA A 20 -159.66 30.10 6.53
C ALA A 20 -159.13 28.68 6.28
N ILE A 21 -159.98 27.76 5.82
CA ILE A 21 -159.60 26.38 5.45
C ILE A 21 -158.66 26.39 4.23
N LEU A 22 -158.99 27.16 3.19
CA LEU A 22 -158.12 27.32 2.01
C LEU A 22 -156.78 27.96 2.37
N TRP A 23 -156.79 28.95 3.27
CA TRP A 23 -155.58 29.56 3.80
C TRP A 23 -154.76 28.55 4.60
N LEU A 24 -155.39 27.75 5.46
CA LEU A 24 -154.74 26.66 6.20
C LEU A 24 -154.12 25.61 5.28
N ILE A 25 -154.84 25.15 4.26
CA ILE A 25 -154.32 24.18 3.27
C ILE A 25 -153.15 24.78 2.48
N LYS A 26 -153.27 26.05 2.07
CA LYS A 26 -152.21 26.75 1.33
C LYS A 26 -150.99 27.00 2.22
N CYS A 27 -151.19 27.31 3.49
CA CYS A 27 -150.14 27.50 4.49
C CYS A 27 -149.45 26.17 4.80
N CYS A 28 -150.21 25.08 4.95
CA CYS A 28 -149.69 23.73 5.14
C CYS A 28 -148.86 23.27 3.93
N ARG A 29 -149.37 23.46 2.70
CA ARG A 29 -148.63 23.17 1.45
C ARG A 29 -147.40 24.05 1.25
N ARG A 30 -147.44 25.30 1.71
CA ARG A 30 -146.27 26.20 1.65
C ARG A 30 -145.21 25.74 2.64
N LEU A 31 -145.61 25.39 3.87
CA LEU A 31 -144.73 24.79 4.87
C LEU A 31 -144.08 23.48 4.39
N GLU A 32 -144.83 22.59 3.73
CA GLU A 32 -144.30 21.35 3.14
C GLU A 32 -143.24 21.61 2.07
N LYS A 33 -143.47 22.60 1.19
CA LYS A 33 -142.50 22.99 0.16
C LYS A 33 -141.24 23.61 0.76
N ASP A 34 -141.39 24.48 1.75
CA ASP A 34 -140.27 25.12 2.43
C ASP A 34 -139.45 24.06 3.21
N LEU A 35 -140.12 23.09 3.84
CA LEU A 35 -139.48 21.94 4.49
C LEU A 35 -138.73 21.04 3.48
N ALA A 36 -139.30 20.77 2.30
CA ALA A 36 -138.67 19.98 1.26
C ALA A 36 -137.43 20.68 0.66
N VAL A 37 -137.50 21.99 0.45
CA VAL A 37 -136.34 22.80 -0.01
C VAL A 37 -135.25 22.81 1.06
N GLU A 38 -135.61 22.94 2.33
CA GLU A 38 -134.64 22.91 3.42
C GLU A 38 -134.00 21.52 3.57
N GLN A 39 -134.77 20.43 3.42
CA GLN A 39 -134.25 19.06 3.39
C GLN A 39 -133.30 18.82 2.21
N GLN A 40 -133.64 19.33 1.01
CA GLN A 40 -132.79 19.23 -0.16
C GLN A 40 -131.49 20.00 0.03
N LYS A 41 -131.55 21.24 0.54
CA LYS A 41 -130.36 22.02 0.91
C LYS A 41 -129.51 21.30 1.95
N ASN A 42 -130.14 20.73 2.98
CA ASN A 42 -129.41 20.02 4.03
C ASN A 42 -128.72 18.75 3.49
N SER A 43 -129.36 18.08 2.52
CA SER A 43 -128.78 16.92 1.82
C SER A 43 -127.59 17.33 0.94
N SER A 44 -127.75 18.36 0.09
CA SER A 44 -126.65 18.87 -0.75
C SER A 44 -125.50 19.46 0.09
N MET A 45 -125.80 20.09 1.23
CA MET A 45 -124.80 20.54 2.20
C MET A 45 -124.08 19.38 2.87
N GLY A 46 -124.77 18.26 3.12
CA GLY A 46 -124.19 17.01 3.60
C GLY A 46 -123.20 16.42 2.59
N GLU A 47 -123.60 16.31 1.32
CA GLU A 47 -122.74 15.83 0.24
C GLU A 47 -121.52 16.73 0.01
N LEU A 48 -121.71 18.06 0.03
CA LEU A 48 -120.62 19.01 -0.11
C LEU A 48 -119.61 18.90 1.04
N LYS A 49 -120.10 18.76 2.28
CA LYS A 49 -119.25 18.53 3.46
C LYS A 49 -118.47 17.23 3.36
N ASP A 50 -119.10 16.13 2.92
CA ASP A 50 -118.41 14.85 2.75
C ASP A 50 -117.34 14.91 1.66
N ASN A 51 -117.61 15.59 0.53
CA ASN A 51 -116.61 15.82 -0.51
C ASN A 51 -115.45 16.69 -0.02
N LEU A 52 -115.71 17.71 0.80
CA LEU A 52 -114.69 18.58 1.38
C LEU A 52 -113.82 17.82 2.39
N LEU A 53 -114.42 16.93 3.19
CA LEU A 53 -113.69 16.00 4.07
C LEU A 53 -112.86 14.99 3.28
N LYS A 54 -113.41 14.40 2.20
CA LYS A 54 -112.68 13.49 1.31
C LYS A 54 -111.49 14.19 0.64
N SER A 55 -111.67 15.42 0.16
CA SER A 55 -110.60 16.22 -0.42
C SER A 55 -109.53 16.59 0.62
N GLY A 56 -109.95 16.96 1.84
CA GLY A 56 -109.04 17.21 2.96
C GLY A 56 -108.20 15.99 3.34
N ARG A 57 -108.80 14.79 3.39
CA ARG A 57 -108.08 13.53 3.62
C ARG A 57 -107.06 13.24 2.51
N ARG A 58 -107.46 13.37 1.24
CA ARG A 58 -106.54 13.21 0.10
C ARG A 58 -105.38 14.19 0.14
N TYR A 59 -105.63 15.45 0.54
CA TYR A 59 -104.57 16.44 0.68
C TYR A 59 -103.60 16.08 1.80
N GLN A 60 -104.09 15.55 2.93
CA GLN A 60 -103.25 15.06 4.02
C GLN A 60 -102.43 13.84 3.61
N GLU A 61 -103.04 12.88 2.91
CA GLU A 61 -102.36 11.70 2.37
C GLU A 61 -101.24 12.12 1.39
N LEU A 62 -101.56 12.98 0.41
CA LEU A 62 -100.57 13.49 -0.54
C LEU A 62 -99.46 14.30 0.15
N GLN A 63 -99.80 15.09 1.17
CA GLN A 63 -98.80 15.83 1.95
C GLN A 63 -97.89 14.87 2.73
N SER A 64 -98.40 13.74 3.22
CA SER A 64 -97.58 12.73 3.89
C SER A 64 -96.64 12.03 2.92
N GLU A 65 -97.12 11.68 1.72
CA GLU A 65 -96.32 11.05 0.67
C GLU A 65 -95.21 11.98 0.16
N VAL A 66 -95.52 13.26 -0.05
CA VAL A 66 -94.50 14.27 -0.41
C VAL A 66 -93.44 14.42 0.69
N ARG A 67 -93.82 14.34 1.97
CA ARG A 67 -92.87 14.37 3.09
C ARG A 67 -91.97 13.14 3.09
N GLU A 68 -92.51 11.96 2.82
CA GLU A 68 -91.74 10.72 2.74
C GLU A 68 -90.76 10.74 1.56
N ILE A 69 -91.22 11.08 0.36
CA ILE A 69 -90.39 11.19 -0.85
C ILE A 69 -89.28 12.24 -0.67
N SER A 70 -89.58 13.39 -0.05
CA SER A 70 -88.57 14.41 0.20
C SER A 70 -87.54 13.99 1.25
N ALA A 71 -87.93 13.20 2.25
CA ALA A 71 -87.00 12.60 3.20
C ALA A 71 -86.09 11.55 2.54
N ASP A 72 -86.64 10.70 1.67
CA ASP A 72 -85.84 9.71 0.93
C ASP A 72 -84.91 10.36 -0.10
N LEU A 73 -85.37 11.41 -0.79
CA LEU A 73 -84.52 12.20 -1.67
C LEU A 73 -83.37 12.86 -0.89
N ALA A 74 -83.61 13.32 0.34
CA ALA A 74 -82.55 13.87 1.19
C ALA A 74 -81.53 12.79 1.58
N ARG A 75 -81.98 11.60 1.96
CA ARG A 75 -81.11 10.44 2.27
C ARG A 75 -80.26 10.03 1.07
N GLU A 76 -80.85 9.95 -0.13
CA GLU A 76 -80.11 9.61 -1.35
C GLU A 76 -79.10 10.70 -1.74
N LYS A 77 -79.44 11.98 -1.56
CA LYS A 77 -78.48 13.08 -1.75
C LYS A 77 -77.29 12.99 -0.79
N GLU A 78 -77.53 12.65 0.47
CA GLU A 78 -76.46 12.46 1.45
C GLU A 78 -75.58 11.24 1.11
N ARG A 79 -76.19 10.13 0.69
CA ARG A 79 -75.48 8.94 0.20
C ARG A 79 -74.60 9.26 -1.01
N THR A 80 -75.13 9.96 -2.00
CA THR A 80 -74.37 10.35 -3.19
C THR A 80 -73.22 11.31 -2.84
N ALA A 81 -73.43 12.25 -1.92
CA ALA A 81 -72.36 13.10 -1.41
C ALA A 81 -71.25 12.29 -0.71
N SER A 82 -71.62 11.32 0.12
CA SER A 82 -70.67 10.42 0.78
C SER A 82 -69.89 9.55 -0.22
N LEU A 83 -70.57 9.00 -1.23
CA LEU A 83 -69.94 8.22 -2.30
C LEU A 83 -68.91 9.05 -3.08
N VAL A 84 -69.22 10.32 -3.38
CA VAL A 84 -68.28 11.23 -4.02
C VAL A 84 -67.04 11.47 -3.15
N GLU A 85 -67.20 11.61 -1.84
CA GLU A 85 -66.07 11.78 -0.92
C GLU A 85 -65.19 10.51 -0.85
N VAL A 86 -65.82 9.34 -0.78
CA VAL A 86 -65.10 8.05 -0.78
C VAL A 86 -64.34 7.85 -2.08
N ASN A 87 -64.96 8.13 -3.23
CA ASN A 87 -64.29 8.04 -4.54
C ASN A 87 -63.09 8.98 -4.62
N LYS A 88 -63.19 10.22 -4.12
CA LYS A 88 -62.03 11.12 -4.04
C LYS A 88 -60.90 10.55 -3.18
N LYS A 89 -61.23 9.90 -2.06
CA LYS A 89 -60.22 9.24 -1.22
C LYS A 89 -59.60 8.04 -1.93
N LEU A 90 -60.37 7.26 -2.68
CA LEU A 90 -59.87 6.15 -3.48
C LEU A 90 -58.92 6.63 -4.57
N ASP A 91 -59.29 7.65 -5.36
CA ASP A 91 -58.42 8.26 -6.37
C ASP A 91 -57.09 8.72 -5.78
N LEU A 92 -57.13 9.35 -4.59
CA LEU A 92 -55.92 9.79 -3.91
C LEU A 92 -55.06 8.60 -3.49
N ARG A 93 -55.68 7.54 -2.96
CA ARG A 93 -54.97 6.31 -2.56
C ARG A 93 -54.35 5.60 -3.76
N GLU A 94 -55.06 5.50 -4.88
CA GLU A 94 -54.53 4.94 -6.12
C GLU A 94 -53.29 5.71 -6.60
N LYS A 95 -53.36 7.04 -6.62
CA LYS A 95 -52.19 7.89 -6.94
C LYS A 95 -51.01 7.64 -6.01
N THR A 96 -51.24 7.51 -4.70
CA THR A 96 -50.16 7.21 -3.75
C THR A 96 -49.59 5.80 -3.95
N ILE A 97 -50.41 4.83 -4.34
CA ILE A 97 -49.95 3.47 -4.63
C ILE A 97 -49.06 3.46 -5.87
N ASP A 98 -49.43 4.22 -6.90
CA ASP A 98 -48.65 4.31 -8.13
C ASP A 98 -47.30 5.01 -7.91
N ASP A 99 -47.29 6.11 -7.15
CA ASP A 99 -46.04 6.78 -6.72
C ASP A 99 -45.14 5.84 -5.89
N LEU A 100 -45.71 5.13 -4.91
CA LEU A 100 -44.93 4.16 -4.12
C LEU A 100 -44.40 2.99 -4.97
N LYS A 101 -45.14 2.53 -5.97
CA LYS A 101 -44.67 1.50 -6.91
C LYS A 101 -43.52 2.01 -7.77
N GLU A 102 -43.60 3.25 -8.25
CA GLU A 102 -42.53 3.88 -9.01
C GLU A 102 -41.27 4.02 -8.16
N GLN A 103 -41.41 4.53 -6.93
CA GLN A 103 -40.31 4.62 -5.98
C GLN A 103 -39.71 3.24 -5.68
N LEU A 104 -40.53 2.22 -5.43
CA LEU A 104 -40.05 0.86 -5.19
C LEU A 104 -39.28 0.28 -6.38
N SER A 105 -39.76 0.54 -7.60
CA SER A 105 -39.08 0.15 -8.84
C SER A 105 -37.71 0.83 -8.96
N ASN A 106 -37.66 2.14 -8.68
CA ASN A 106 -36.42 2.91 -8.68
C ASN A 106 -35.43 2.40 -7.62
N TRP A 107 -35.89 2.18 -6.38
CA TRP A 107 -35.05 1.63 -5.31
C TRP A 107 -34.50 0.26 -5.68
N LYS A 108 -35.34 -0.65 -6.21
CA LYS A 108 -34.90 -1.99 -6.65
C LYS A 108 -33.87 -1.93 -7.78
N SER A 109 -34.04 -1.01 -8.73
CA SER A 109 -33.07 -0.75 -9.80
C SER A 109 -31.74 -0.24 -9.24
N THR A 110 -31.79 0.74 -8.32
CA THR A 110 -30.59 1.29 -7.68
C THR A 110 -29.86 0.25 -6.84
N GLU A 111 -30.59 -0.61 -6.11
CA GLU A 111 -30.02 -1.69 -5.32
C GLU A 111 -29.30 -2.70 -6.21
N SER A 112 -29.94 -3.14 -7.31
CA SER A 112 -29.32 -4.06 -8.27
C SER A 112 -28.04 -3.49 -8.88
N ARG A 113 -28.06 -2.20 -9.25
CA ARG A 113 -26.89 -1.49 -9.77
C ARG A 113 -25.76 -1.40 -8.73
N LEU A 114 -26.08 -1.07 -7.48
CA LEU A 114 -25.10 -0.98 -6.40
C LEU A 114 -24.50 -2.35 -6.06
N ARG A 115 -25.32 -3.41 -5.99
CA ARG A 115 -24.83 -4.78 -5.78
C ARG A 115 -23.87 -5.21 -6.89
N THR A 116 -24.22 -4.95 -8.14
CA THR A 116 -23.35 -5.28 -9.29
C THR A 116 -22.03 -4.52 -9.22
N ARG A 117 -22.07 -3.22 -8.91
CA ARG A 117 -20.86 -2.39 -8.76
C ARG A 117 -19.98 -2.89 -7.61
N MET A 118 -20.58 -3.23 -6.47
CA MET A 118 -19.85 -3.75 -5.32
C MET A 118 -19.16 -5.08 -5.64
N GLU A 119 -19.83 -5.99 -6.33
CA GLU A 119 -19.21 -7.26 -6.74
C GLU A 119 -18.08 -7.05 -7.75
N GLN A 120 -18.25 -6.12 -8.71
CA GLN A 120 -17.19 -5.75 -9.65
C GLN A 120 -15.98 -5.12 -8.94
N GLU A 121 -16.20 -4.18 -8.02
CA GLU A 121 -15.12 -3.55 -7.25
C GLU A 121 -14.40 -4.59 -6.37
N ARG A 122 -15.14 -5.53 -5.75
CA ARG A 122 -14.56 -6.62 -4.97
C ARG A 122 -13.69 -7.53 -5.83
N LYS A 123 -14.18 -7.95 -7.00
CA LYS A 123 -13.44 -8.77 -7.94
C LYS A 123 -12.18 -8.06 -8.45
N GLN A 124 -12.29 -6.78 -8.81
CA GLN A 124 -11.13 -5.98 -9.24
C GLN A 124 -10.10 -5.80 -8.12
N ALA A 125 -10.54 -5.65 -6.87
CA ALA A 125 -9.63 -5.56 -5.73
C ALA A 125 -8.88 -6.88 -5.50
N GLU A 126 -9.57 -8.01 -5.61
CA GLU A 126 -8.96 -9.33 -5.51
C GLU A 126 -7.95 -9.59 -6.62
N GLU A 127 -8.30 -9.28 -7.88
CA GLU A 127 -7.38 -9.36 -9.03
C GLU A 127 -6.14 -8.47 -8.82
N LYS A 128 -6.32 -7.24 -8.32
CA LYS A 128 -5.21 -6.33 -8.00
C LYS A 128 -4.32 -6.89 -6.88
N LEU A 129 -4.88 -7.50 -5.86
CA LEU A 129 -4.10 -8.12 -4.77
C LEU A 129 -3.25 -9.27 -5.28
N VAL A 130 -3.81 -10.12 -6.15
CA VAL A 130 -3.07 -11.21 -6.81
C VAL A 130 -1.92 -10.64 -7.64
N LEU A 131 -2.20 -9.65 -8.49
CA LEU A 131 -1.17 -8.99 -9.31
C LEU A 131 -0.06 -8.34 -8.46
N LEU A 132 -0.40 -7.74 -7.33
CA LEU A 132 0.57 -7.15 -6.41
C LEU A 132 1.45 -8.21 -5.74
N ASP A 133 0.89 -9.36 -5.37
CA ASP A 133 1.66 -10.46 -4.79
C ASP A 133 2.60 -11.09 -5.82
N GLU A 134 2.12 -11.31 -7.05
CA GLU A 134 2.94 -11.77 -8.17
C GLU A 134 4.08 -10.78 -8.47
N ALA A 135 3.79 -9.48 -8.56
CA ALA A 135 4.80 -8.45 -8.78
C ALA A 135 5.82 -8.40 -7.63
N LYS A 136 5.39 -8.56 -6.38
CA LYS A 136 6.29 -8.62 -5.21
C LYS A 136 7.20 -9.84 -5.27
N SER A 137 6.66 -11.01 -5.63
CA SER A 137 7.43 -12.24 -5.79
C SER A 137 8.47 -12.11 -6.89
N GLU A 138 8.08 -11.58 -8.05
CA GLU A 138 8.96 -11.34 -9.19
C GLU A 138 10.08 -10.34 -8.85
N LEU A 139 9.75 -9.20 -8.22
CA LEU A 139 10.73 -8.23 -7.75
C LEU A 139 11.70 -8.83 -6.72
N THR A 140 11.21 -9.70 -5.84
CA THR A 140 12.07 -10.40 -4.85
C THR A 140 13.05 -11.35 -5.55
N ASN A 141 12.60 -12.07 -6.57
CA ASN A 141 13.46 -12.94 -7.36
C ASN A 141 14.50 -12.13 -8.16
N GLN A 142 14.08 -11.07 -8.85
CA GLN A 142 14.98 -10.18 -9.58
C GLN A 142 16.02 -9.54 -8.65
N PHE A 143 15.60 -9.12 -7.45
CA PHE A 143 16.52 -8.60 -6.45
C PHE A 143 17.54 -9.65 -6.00
N ARG A 144 17.12 -10.91 -5.78
CA ARG A 144 18.03 -12.01 -5.41
C ARG A 144 19.05 -12.28 -6.52
N VAL A 145 18.61 -12.33 -7.77
CA VAL A 145 19.49 -12.53 -8.93
C VAL A 145 20.50 -11.38 -9.02
N LEU A 146 20.04 -10.13 -9.00
CA LEU A 146 20.91 -8.96 -9.07
C LEU A 146 21.88 -8.89 -7.89
N ALA A 147 21.45 -9.20 -6.67
CA ALA A 147 22.31 -9.23 -5.50
C ALA A 147 23.41 -10.30 -5.62
N GLN A 148 23.07 -11.48 -6.15
CA GLN A 148 24.03 -12.54 -6.41
C GLN A 148 25.05 -12.11 -7.48
N GLU A 149 24.59 -11.53 -8.59
CA GLU A 149 25.44 -11.03 -9.66
C GLU A 149 26.40 -9.94 -9.17
N ILE A 150 25.91 -8.96 -8.41
CA ILE A 150 26.73 -7.90 -7.81
C ILE A 150 27.75 -8.49 -6.83
N LEU A 151 27.35 -9.44 -5.98
CA LEU A 151 28.25 -10.05 -5.01
C LEU A 151 29.35 -10.87 -5.71
N GLU A 152 29.01 -11.61 -6.76
CA GLU A 152 29.98 -12.35 -7.57
C GLU A 152 30.94 -11.41 -8.31
N GLU A 153 30.43 -10.33 -8.92
CA GLU A 153 31.24 -9.32 -9.59
C GLU A 153 32.19 -8.62 -8.61
N LYS A 154 31.69 -8.20 -7.44
CA LYS A 154 32.50 -7.60 -6.38
C LYS A 154 33.49 -8.59 -5.78
N GLY A 155 33.13 -9.86 -5.65
CA GLY A 155 34.03 -10.93 -5.21
C GLY A 155 35.20 -11.14 -6.18
N LYS A 156 34.91 -11.18 -7.50
CA LYS A 156 35.94 -11.28 -8.54
C LYS A 156 36.86 -10.06 -8.54
N THR A 157 36.30 -8.86 -8.61
CA THR A 157 37.10 -7.61 -8.62
C THR A 157 37.92 -7.45 -7.35
N PHE A 158 37.39 -7.81 -6.17
CA PHE A 158 38.15 -7.80 -4.92
C PHE A 158 39.29 -8.82 -4.94
N SER A 159 39.05 -10.05 -5.40
CA SER A 159 40.11 -11.06 -5.52
C SER A 159 41.19 -10.65 -6.51
N GLU A 160 40.83 -10.01 -7.62
CA GLU A 160 41.77 -9.48 -8.61
C GLU A 160 42.61 -8.33 -8.04
N GLN A 161 41.97 -7.35 -7.40
CA GLN A 161 42.67 -6.26 -6.72
C GLN A 161 43.59 -6.75 -5.60
N SER A 162 43.13 -7.71 -4.79
CA SER A 162 43.93 -8.28 -3.71
C SER A 162 45.14 -9.04 -4.26
N ARG A 163 44.96 -9.86 -5.30
CA ARG A 163 46.08 -10.54 -5.99
C ARG A 163 47.05 -9.56 -6.62
N ALA A 164 46.57 -8.51 -7.27
CA ALA A 164 47.41 -7.48 -7.89
C ALA A 164 48.21 -6.68 -6.85
N GLY A 165 47.55 -6.27 -5.75
CA GLY A 165 48.21 -5.57 -4.64
C GLY A 165 49.23 -6.43 -3.91
N LEU A 166 48.90 -7.70 -3.63
CA LEU A 166 49.83 -8.66 -3.04
C LEU A 166 51.00 -8.97 -3.96
N LYS A 167 50.79 -9.11 -5.28
CA LYS A 167 51.90 -9.24 -6.24
C LYS A 167 52.82 -8.03 -6.21
N GLY A 168 52.27 -6.81 -6.26
CA GLY A 168 53.07 -5.59 -6.22
C GLY A 168 53.93 -5.43 -4.96
N LEU A 169 53.49 -5.98 -3.82
CA LEU A 169 54.26 -6.00 -2.58
C LEU A 169 55.24 -7.18 -2.49
N LEU A 170 54.84 -8.37 -2.94
CA LEU A 170 55.62 -9.60 -2.78
C LEU A 170 56.68 -9.79 -3.87
N ASP A 171 56.46 -9.29 -5.09
CA ASP A 171 57.42 -9.36 -6.19
C ASP A 171 58.75 -8.66 -5.86
N PRO A 172 58.78 -7.39 -5.40
CA PRO A 172 60.05 -6.76 -5.01
C PRO A 172 60.73 -7.47 -3.82
N PHE A 173 59.96 -8.07 -2.91
CA PHE A 173 60.50 -8.88 -1.82
C PHE A 173 61.15 -10.18 -2.33
N ARG A 174 60.51 -10.87 -3.28
CA ARG A 174 61.03 -12.07 -3.91
C ARG A 174 62.30 -11.76 -4.69
N ASP A 175 62.30 -10.66 -5.43
CA ASP A 175 63.43 -10.23 -6.25
C ASP A 175 64.61 -9.81 -5.34
N GLN A 176 64.35 -9.05 -4.28
CA GLN A 176 65.37 -8.73 -3.25
C GLN A 176 65.92 -9.97 -2.54
N LEU A 177 65.09 -10.97 -2.24
CA LEU A 177 65.55 -12.21 -1.62
C LEU A 177 66.40 -13.03 -2.60
N SER A 178 66.07 -13.01 -3.89
CA SER A 178 66.86 -13.65 -4.94
C SER A 178 68.21 -12.95 -5.13
N GLU A 179 68.24 -11.62 -5.19
CA GLU A 179 69.46 -10.83 -5.23
C GLU A 179 70.31 -11.04 -3.99
N PHE A 180 69.69 -11.07 -2.80
CA PHE A 180 70.38 -11.36 -1.55
C PHE A 180 71.01 -12.76 -1.58
N ARG A 181 70.27 -13.78 -2.02
CA ARG A 181 70.79 -15.15 -2.17
C ARG A 181 71.98 -15.18 -3.13
N GLN A 182 71.86 -14.55 -4.30
CA GLN A 182 72.93 -14.49 -5.28
C GLN A 182 74.16 -13.73 -4.74
N LYS A 183 73.96 -12.66 -3.98
CA LYS A 183 75.04 -11.91 -3.35
C LYS A 183 75.73 -12.74 -2.27
N VAL A 184 74.98 -13.45 -1.42
CA VAL A 184 75.53 -14.36 -0.41
C VAL A 184 76.34 -15.48 -1.06
N ASP A 185 75.79 -16.14 -2.08
CA ASP A 185 76.51 -17.19 -2.82
C ASP A 185 77.79 -16.63 -3.46
N SER A 186 77.73 -15.42 -4.05
CA SER A 186 78.90 -14.77 -4.64
C SER A 186 79.98 -14.43 -3.61
N VAL A 187 79.59 -14.00 -2.40
CA VAL A 187 80.51 -13.71 -1.30
C VAL A 187 81.17 -15.00 -0.82
N TYR A 188 80.43 -16.10 -0.69
CA TYR A 188 81.02 -17.39 -0.33
C TYR A 188 82.02 -17.89 -1.37
N VAL A 189 81.69 -17.77 -2.67
CA VAL A 189 82.61 -18.14 -3.76
C VAL A 189 83.86 -17.25 -3.76
N HIS A 190 83.68 -15.94 -3.56
CA HIS A 190 84.80 -14.99 -3.50
C HIS A 190 85.69 -15.23 -2.26
N GLU A 191 85.11 -15.46 -1.09
CA GLU A 191 85.85 -15.77 0.13
C GLU A 191 86.61 -17.09 -0.01
N ALA A 192 85.99 -18.13 -0.59
CA ALA A 192 86.66 -19.39 -0.87
C ALA A 192 87.86 -19.20 -1.82
N GLY A 193 87.71 -18.35 -2.84
CA GLY A 193 88.81 -17.95 -3.74
C GLY A 193 89.93 -17.21 -3.00
N GLN A 194 89.60 -16.21 -2.18
CA GLN A 194 90.57 -15.47 -1.38
C GLN A 194 91.30 -16.35 -0.36
N ARG A 195 90.58 -17.26 0.33
CA ARG A 195 91.19 -18.25 1.22
C ARG A 195 92.17 -19.15 0.49
N THR A 196 91.84 -19.56 -0.74
CA THR A 196 92.72 -20.38 -1.59
C THR A 196 93.96 -19.59 -2.01
N SER A 197 93.81 -18.32 -2.41
CA SER A 197 94.92 -17.43 -2.75
C SER A 197 95.83 -17.17 -1.56
N LEU A 198 95.27 -16.83 -0.40
CA LEU A 198 96.00 -16.59 0.84
C LEU A 198 96.77 -17.85 1.28
N ARG A 199 96.15 -19.03 1.17
CA ARG A 199 96.83 -20.30 1.43
C ARG A 199 98.05 -20.49 0.53
N LYS A 200 97.92 -20.16 -0.75
CA LYS A 200 99.02 -20.22 -1.72
C LYS A 200 100.15 -19.23 -1.38
N GLU A 201 99.82 -18.01 -0.98
CA GLU A 201 100.80 -17.02 -0.50
C GLU A 201 101.52 -17.50 0.77
N ILE A 202 100.80 -18.11 1.72
CA ILE A 202 101.39 -18.69 2.94
C ILE A 202 102.32 -19.86 2.59
N GLU A 203 101.91 -20.74 1.68
CA GLU A 203 102.77 -21.84 1.20
C GLU A 203 104.03 -21.28 0.51
N THR A 204 103.89 -20.25 -0.31
CA THR A 204 105.00 -19.56 -0.98
C THR A 204 105.95 -18.91 0.03
N LEU A 205 105.41 -18.21 1.04
CA LEU A 205 106.20 -17.65 2.14
C LEU A 205 106.93 -18.72 2.95
N ARG A 206 106.29 -19.86 3.20
CA ARG A 206 106.90 -21.01 3.89
C ARG A 206 108.09 -21.56 3.09
N ASP A 207 107.96 -21.67 1.78
CA ASP A 207 109.02 -22.17 0.92
C ASP A 207 110.17 -21.17 0.77
N LEU A 208 109.87 -19.87 0.64
CA LEU A 208 110.86 -18.78 0.72
C LEU A 208 111.62 -18.82 2.05
N ASN A 209 110.93 -19.00 3.17
CA ASN A 209 111.57 -19.08 4.48
C ASN A 209 112.50 -20.31 4.59
N ARG A 210 112.09 -21.45 4.01
CA ARG A 210 112.98 -22.63 3.89
C ARG A 210 114.22 -22.34 3.05
N GLN A 211 114.08 -21.68 1.91
CA GLN A 211 115.22 -21.30 1.06
C GLN A 211 116.17 -20.35 1.79
N ILE A 212 115.66 -19.29 2.43
CA ILE A 212 116.46 -18.36 3.24
C ILE A 212 117.22 -19.10 4.34
N ASN A 213 116.56 -20.03 5.04
CA ASN A 213 117.20 -20.79 6.10
C ASN A 213 118.32 -21.70 5.54
N GLN A 214 118.09 -22.30 4.36
CA GLN A 214 119.10 -23.11 3.67
C GLN A 214 120.29 -22.26 3.17
N GLU A 215 120.03 -21.07 2.62
CA GLU A 215 121.05 -20.11 2.22
C GLU A 215 121.84 -19.60 3.43
N ALA A 216 121.17 -19.31 4.55
CA ALA A 216 121.83 -18.95 5.80
C ALA A 216 122.71 -20.09 6.34
N ILE A 217 122.27 -21.35 6.27
CA ILE A 217 123.10 -22.53 6.62
C ILE A 217 124.32 -22.64 5.70
N ASN A 218 124.13 -22.47 4.38
CA ASN A 218 125.22 -22.53 3.41
C ASN A 218 126.23 -21.39 3.62
N LEU A 219 125.76 -20.18 3.90
CA LEU A 219 126.59 -19.01 4.21
C LEU A 219 127.34 -19.21 5.54
N THR A 220 126.69 -19.73 6.57
CA THR A 220 127.32 -20.06 7.86
C THR A 220 128.38 -21.14 7.70
N ARG A 221 128.14 -22.14 6.83
CA ARG A 221 129.12 -23.20 6.51
C ARG A 221 130.31 -22.65 5.72
N ALA A 222 130.10 -21.70 4.81
CA ALA A 222 131.16 -21.00 4.10
C ALA A 222 132.02 -20.12 5.04
N LEU A 223 131.40 -19.49 6.04
CA LEU A 223 132.10 -18.65 7.03
C LEU A 223 132.85 -19.44 8.11
N LYS A 224 132.46 -20.68 8.41
CA LYS A 224 133.09 -21.50 9.46
C LYS A 224 134.26 -22.37 8.95
N GLY A 225 134.45 -22.47 7.64
CA GLY A 225 135.32 -23.45 6.99
C GLY A 225 136.80 -23.10 6.83
N ASP A 226 137.23 -21.85 7.02
CA ASP A 226 138.61 -21.47 6.70
C ASP A 226 139.33 -20.74 7.85
N ARG A 227 139.85 -21.52 8.80
CA ARG A 227 140.76 -21.01 9.86
C ARG A 227 142.14 -20.59 9.32
N LYS A 228 142.49 -20.95 8.07
CA LYS A 228 143.82 -20.68 7.49
C LYS A 228 143.87 -19.29 6.84
N ALA A 229 142.76 -18.85 6.24
CA ALA A 229 142.66 -17.52 5.61
C ALA A 229 142.73 -16.34 6.61
N GLN A 230 142.28 -16.51 7.86
CA GLN A 230 142.30 -15.43 8.86
C GLN A 230 143.72 -15.08 9.34
N GLY A 231 144.62 -16.07 9.44
CA GLY A 231 146.02 -15.84 9.86
C GLY A 231 146.86 -15.17 8.78
N THR A 232 146.73 -15.61 7.53
CA THR A 232 147.49 -15.06 6.38
C THR A 232 147.10 -13.62 6.05
N TRP A 233 145.85 -13.22 6.30
CA TRP A 233 145.41 -11.83 6.14
C TRP A 233 146.01 -10.87 7.17
N GLY A 234 146.23 -11.34 8.41
CA GLY A 234 146.89 -10.55 9.45
C GLY A 234 148.36 -10.26 9.11
N GLU A 235 149.07 -11.26 8.60
CA GLU A 235 150.48 -11.13 8.18
C GLU A 235 150.63 -10.21 6.96
N LEU A 236 149.74 -10.32 5.96
CA LEU A 236 149.75 -9.46 4.77
C LEU A 236 149.55 -7.97 5.12
N ILE A 237 148.68 -7.68 6.10
CA ILE A 237 148.45 -6.31 6.57
C ILE A 237 149.67 -5.78 7.32
N LEU A 238 150.30 -6.61 8.16
CA LEU A 238 151.52 -6.23 8.87
C LEU A 238 152.66 -5.91 7.90
N GLU A 239 152.81 -6.75 6.87
CA GLU A 239 153.80 -6.57 5.81
C GLU A 239 153.59 -5.25 5.05
N ARG A 240 152.34 -4.95 4.66
CA ARG A 240 152.01 -3.67 3.99
C ARG A 240 152.26 -2.45 4.86
N VAL A 241 151.99 -2.53 6.17
CA VAL A 241 152.25 -1.41 7.09
C VAL A 241 153.76 -1.17 7.25
N LEU A 242 154.56 -2.23 7.30
CA LEU A 242 156.02 -2.11 7.38
C LEU A 242 156.62 -1.54 6.09
N GLU A 243 156.16 -1.99 4.92
CA GLU A 243 156.60 -1.45 3.62
C GLU A 243 156.19 0.02 3.42
N GLN A 244 154.96 0.41 3.78
CA GLN A 244 154.51 1.81 3.71
C GLN A 244 155.26 2.73 4.69
N SER A 245 155.81 2.16 5.76
CA SER A 245 156.65 2.88 6.72
C SER A 245 158.11 3.04 6.23
N GLY A 246 158.41 2.57 5.02
CA GLY A 246 159.71 2.75 4.36
C GLY A 246 160.74 1.67 4.68
N LEU A 247 160.35 0.57 5.35
CA LEU A 247 161.25 -0.54 5.70
C LEU A 247 161.24 -1.61 4.60
N ARG A 248 162.42 -2.10 4.19
CA ARG A 248 162.61 -3.11 3.15
C ARG A 248 162.70 -4.50 3.77
N LYS A 249 161.88 -5.41 3.21
CA LYS A 249 161.85 -6.82 3.59
C LYS A 249 163.24 -7.47 3.38
N GLY A 250 163.76 -8.14 4.41
CA GLY A 250 165.07 -8.80 4.40
C GLY A 250 166.28 -7.91 4.71
N VAL A 251 166.07 -6.61 4.98
CA VAL A 251 167.11 -5.72 5.54
C VAL A 251 166.67 -5.20 6.89
N GLU A 252 165.50 -4.57 6.96
CA GLU A 252 165.00 -3.97 8.20
C GLU A 252 163.88 -4.77 8.89
N TYR A 253 163.29 -5.77 8.24
CA TYR A 253 162.40 -6.75 8.89
C TYR A 253 162.39 -8.12 8.17
N GLU A 254 162.20 -9.20 8.91
CA GLU A 254 161.96 -10.55 8.39
C GLU A 254 160.64 -11.11 8.94
N THR A 255 159.85 -11.75 8.09
CA THR A 255 158.63 -12.47 8.48
C THR A 255 159.01 -13.84 9.01
N GLN A 256 158.60 -14.20 10.24
CA GLN A 256 158.88 -15.51 10.79
C GLN A 256 158.26 -16.62 9.92
N GLY A 257 159.08 -17.56 9.45
CA GLY A 257 158.65 -18.68 8.63
C GLY A 257 157.77 -19.65 9.41
N GLY A 258 156.59 -19.94 8.87
CA GLY A 258 155.63 -20.86 9.46
C GLY A 258 156.21 -22.26 9.69
N PHE A 259 156.27 -22.66 10.95
CA PHE A 259 156.53 -24.03 11.36
C PHE A 259 155.39 -24.92 10.85
N ARG A 260 155.69 -25.82 9.93
CA ARG A 260 154.85 -26.98 9.64
C ARG A 260 155.11 -27.97 10.76
N ASP A 261 154.11 -28.20 11.61
CA ASP A 261 154.06 -29.44 12.37
C ASP A 261 152.97 -30.35 11.81
N THR A 262 153.37 -31.60 11.70
CA THR A 262 152.66 -32.75 11.18
C THR A 262 152.22 -33.58 12.37
N GLY A 263 150.90 -33.71 12.58
CA GLY A 263 150.32 -34.81 13.36
C GLY A 263 149.40 -34.40 14.50
N GLY A 264 148.08 -34.54 14.27
CA GLY A 264 147.02 -34.36 15.27
C GLY A 264 145.73 -33.87 14.66
#